data_AF-A0A3D1DH47-F1
#
_entry.id   AF-A0A3D1DH47-F1
#
_cell.length_a   1.000
_cell.length_b   1.000
_cell.length_c   1.000
_cell.angle_alpha   90.00
_cell.angle_beta   90.00
_cell.angle_gamma   90.00
#
_symmetry.space_group_name_H-M   'P 1'
#
loop_
_entity.id
_entity.type
_entity.pdbx_description
1 polymer ?
#
loop_
_entity_poly.entity_id
_entity_poly.type
_entity_poly.pdbx_seq_one_letter_code
_entity_poly.pdbx_strand_id
1 'polypeptide(L)'
;RKSGSSWARIDDDGTIRIRGRSVGRFESNGTVRKRGSSVGSIDNDGTIRKRGSSVGKIESNGTVRRRGSSIGRIESGGTIRKKGSSWGSASNCCGSHGGKKAVAAVLVFFADDYFDN
;
A
#
# COMPACT_ATOMS: atom_id res chain seq x y z
N ARG A 1 -3.60 -8.50 7.02
CA ARG A 1 -3.06 -9.73 7.63
C ARG A 1 -1.94 -10.27 6.73
N LYS A 2 -0.90 -10.85 7.33
CA LYS A 2 0.24 -11.49 6.64
C LYS A 2 0.47 -12.84 7.29
N SER A 3 0.62 -13.91 6.52
CA SER A 3 0.78 -15.30 7.02
C SER A 3 -0.26 -15.70 8.08
N GLY A 4 -1.52 -15.30 7.89
CA GLY A 4 -2.60 -15.64 8.83
C GLY A 4 -2.66 -14.82 10.12
N SER A 5 -1.75 -13.87 10.35
CA SER A 5 -1.75 -13.00 11.54
C SER A 5 -2.06 -11.54 11.21
N SER A 6 -2.59 -10.80 12.19
CA SER A 6 -2.68 -9.34 12.07
C SER A 6 -1.28 -8.76 11.95
N TRP A 7 -1.07 -7.86 10.99
CA TRP A 7 0.25 -7.29 10.70
C TRP A 7 0.19 -5.77 10.73
N ALA A 8 -0.66 -5.20 9.88
CA ALA A 8 -0.91 -3.79 9.80
C ALA A 8 -2.41 -3.47 9.84
N ARG A 9 -2.75 -2.28 10.35
CA ARG A 9 -4.07 -1.67 10.33
C ARG A 9 -3.92 -0.21 9.86
N ILE A 10 -4.91 0.29 9.14
CA ILE A 10 -5.07 1.70 8.83
C ILE A 10 -6.31 2.15 9.60
N ASP A 11 -6.17 3.15 10.46
CA ASP A 11 -7.29 3.78 11.15
C ASP A 11 -8.01 4.76 10.22
N ASP A 12 -9.23 5.18 10.57
CA ASP A 12 -10.07 6.00 9.69
C ASP A 12 -9.46 7.38 9.38
N ASP A 13 -8.60 7.88 10.28
CA ASP A 13 -7.84 9.12 10.09
C ASP A 13 -6.57 8.93 9.23
N GLY A 14 -6.35 7.73 8.70
CA GLY A 14 -5.21 7.36 7.88
C GLY A 14 -4.00 6.87 8.66
N THR A 15 -4.04 6.82 10.00
CA THR A 15 -2.91 6.35 10.83
C THR A 15 -2.60 4.89 10.52
N ILE A 16 -1.35 4.61 10.17
CA ILE A 16 -0.87 3.26 9.89
C ILE A 16 -0.24 2.70 11.17
N ARG A 17 -0.78 1.56 11.63
CA ARG A 17 -0.28 0.82 12.78
C ARG A 17 0.31 -0.51 12.35
N ILE A 18 1.50 -0.84 12.87
CA ILE A 18 2.12 -2.17 12.72
C ILE A 18 2.36 -2.74 14.11
N ARG A 19 1.89 -3.97 14.34
CA ARG A 19 1.93 -4.62 15.68
C ARG A 19 1.39 -3.68 16.80
N GLY A 20 0.29 -2.98 16.50
CA GLY A 20 -0.39 -2.06 17.43
C GLY A 20 0.22 -0.66 17.58
N ARG A 21 1.46 -0.44 17.10
CA ARG A 21 2.15 0.86 17.22
C ARG A 21 1.94 1.72 15.98
N SER A 22 1.69 3.02 16.18
CA SER A 22 1.67 3.99 15.08
C SER A 22 3.06 4.11 14.47
N VAL A 23 3.16 3.89 13.16
CA VAL A 23 4.42 3.95 12.41
C VAL A 23 4.41 5.03 11.33
N GLY A 24 3.23 5.52 10.95
CA GLY A 24 3.07 6.52 9.92
C GLY A 24 1.61 6.86 9.65
N ARG A 25 1.36 7.59 8.57
CA ARG A 25 0.02 7.99 8.14
C ARG A 25 -0.06 8.00 6.61
N PHE A 26 -1.18 7.57 6.07
CA PHE A 26 -1.58 7.81 4.68
C PHE A 26 -2.68 8.86 4.66
N GLU A 27 -2.38 10.03 4.11
CA GLU A 27 -3.29 11.18 4.10
C GLU A 27 -4.24 11.10 2.90
N SER A 28 -5.39 11.79 3.02
CA SER A 28 -6.42 11.83 1.98
C SER A 28 -5.92 12.41 0.65
N ASN A 29 -4.94 13.31 0.69
CA ASN A 29 -4.26 13.85 -0.49
C ASN A 29 -3.24 12.89 -1.13
N GLY A 30 -3.07 11.68 -0.59
CA GLY A 30 -2.15 10.66 -1.07
C GLY A 30 -0.75 10.71 -0.44
N THR A 31 -0.45 11.69 0.42
CA THR A 31 0.86 11.80 1.08
C THR A 31 1.06 10.67 2.09
N VAL A 32 2.25 10.08 2.10
CA VAL A 32 2.67 9.07 3.08
C VAL A 32 3.69 9.69 4.02
N ARG A 33 3.40 9.70 5.31
CA ARG A 33 4.30 10.20 6.37
C ARG A 33 4.85 9.07 7.24
N LYS A 34 6.12 9.19 7.63
CA LYS A 34 6.79 8.33 8.62
C LYS A 34 7.51 9.24 9.61
N ARG A 35 7.22 9.07 10.92
CA ARG A 35 7.77 9.93 12.00
C ARG A 35 7.58 11.44 11.74
N GLY A 36 6.44 11.83 11.17
CA GLY A 36 6.10 13.23 10.88
C GLY A 36 6.62 13.77 9.53
N SER A 37 7.60 13.13 8.91
CA SER A 37 8.14 13.56 7.61
C SER A 37 7.45 12.85 6.45
N SER A 38 7.26 13.56 5.34
CA SER A 38 6.80 12.96 4.08
C SER A 38 7.89 12.05 3.50
N VAL A 39 7.55 10.81 3.19
CA VAL A 39 8.46 9.82 2.58
C VAL A 39 8.06 9.48 1.15
N GLY A 40 6.88 9.91 0.71
CA GLY A 40 6.39 9.73 -0.65
C GLY A 40 4.90 10.03 -0.75
N SER A 41 4.33 9.70 -1.91
CA SER A 41 2.90 9.86 -2.17
C SER A 41 2.37 8.78 -3.11
N ILE A 42 1.04 8.61 -3.09
CA ILE A 42 0.30 7.92 -4.14
C ILE A 42 -0.71 8.89 -4.72
N ASP A 43 -0.51 9.26 -5.97
CA ASP A 43 -1.32 10.25 -6.65
C ASP A 43 -2.74 9.72 -6.95
N ASN A 44 -3.60 10.61 -7.44
CA ASN A 44 -4.99 10.26 -7.72
C ASN A 44 -5.13 9.14 -8.76
N ASP A 45 -4.26 9.13 -9.76
CA ASP A 45 -4.20 8.10 -10.81
C ASP A 45 -3.50 6.80 -10.36
N GLY A 46 -3.02 6.75 -9.11
CA GLY A 46 -2.32 5.61 -8.52
C GLY A 46 -0.81 5.62 -8.76
N THR A 47 -0.24 6.66 -9.37
CA THR A 47 1.21 6.80 -9.49
C THR A 47 1.86 6.87 -8.10
N ILE A 48 2.92 6.09 -7.89
CA ILE A 48 3.62 5.99 -6.61
C ILE A 48 4.92 6.77 -6.71
N ARG A 49 5.11 7.76 -5.84
CA ARG A 49 6.30 8.62 -5.83
C ARG A 49 7.13 8.45 -4.55
N LYS A 50 8.45 8.35 -4.70
CA LYS A 50 9.44 8.42 -3.61
C LYS A 50 10.40 9.55 -3.93
N ARG A 51 10.62 10.46 -2.98
CA ARG A 51 11.50 11.65 -3.16
C ARG A 51 11.21 12.45 -4.44
N GLY A 52 9.93 12.59 -4.80
CA GLY A 52 9.49 13.32 -5.99
C GLY A 52 9.51 12.53 -7.31
N SER A 53 10.22 11.40 -7.38
CA SER A 53 10.29 10.58 -8.60
C SER A 53 9.23 9.47 -8.60
N SER A 54 8.66 9.20 -9.78
CA SER A 54 7.77 8.04 -9.98
C SER A 54 8.58 6.75 -9.89
N VAL A 55 8.16 5.84 -9.02
CA VAL A 55 8.83 4.53 -8.80
C VAL A 55 7.93 3.35 -9.17
N GLY A 56 6.62 3.59 -9.30
CA GLY A 56 5.65 2.56 -9.64
C GLY A 56 4.24 3.11 -9.79
N LYS A 57 3.28 2.20 -9.92
CA LYS A 57 1.86 2.56 -10.05
C LYS A 57 0.97 1.46 -9.49
N ILE A 58 -0.12 1.83 -8.83
CA ILE A 58 -1.24 0.95 -8.51
C ILE A 58 -2.39 1.27 -9.47
N GLU A 59 -2.77 0.30 -10.31
CA GLU A 59 -3.91 0.46 -11.22
C GLU A 59 -5.25 0.29 -10.51
N SER A 60 -6.34 0.76 -11.12
CA SER A 60 -7.72 0.57 -10.64
C SER A 60 -8.13 -0.89 -10.47
N ASN A 61 -7.65 -1.75 -11.36
CA ASN A 61 -7.83 -3.20 -11.24
C ASN A 61 -7.07 -3.79 -10.03
N GLY A 62 -6.18 -3.04 -9.38
CA GLY A 62 -5.38 -3.44 -8.22
C GLY A 62 -3.98 -3.94 -8.55
N THR A 63 -3.57 -3.94 -9.83
CA THR A 63 -2.22 -4.36 -10.23
C THR A 63 -1.19 -3.35 -9.77
N VAL A 64 -0.17 -3.81 -9.03
CA VAL A 64 0.96 -3.00 -8.59
C VAL A 64 2.12 -3.21 -9.56
N ARG A 65 2.59 -2.14 -10.19
CA ARG A 65 3.74 -2.13 -11.10
C ARG A 65 4.94 -1.41 -10.50
N ARG A 66 6.13 -1.91 -10.81
CA ARG A 66 7.43 -1.30 -10.52
C ARG A 66 8.26 -1.34 -11.81
N ARG A 67 8.75 -0.17 -12.26
CA ARG A 67 9.53 -0.04 -13.51
C ARG A 67 8.85 -0.69 -14.73
N GLY A 68 7.53 -0.52 -14.86
CA GLY A 68 6.73 -1.07 -15.96
C GLY A 68 6.28 -2.53 -15.79
N SER A 69 6.95 -3.32 -14.94
CA SER A 69 6.59 -4.72 -14.70
C SER A 69 5.58 -4.88 -13.57
N SER A 70 4.63 -5.80 -13.73
CA SER A 70 3.72 -6.21 -12.64
C SER A 70 4.49 -7.00 -11.59
N ILE A 71 4.40 -6.57 -10.33
CA ILE A 71 5.04 -7.26 -9.20
C ILE A 71 4.02 -7.91 -8.26
N GLY A 72 2.76 -7.51 -8.35
CA GLY A 72 1.71 -7.98 -7.46
C GLY A 72 0.34 -7.41 -7.79
N ARG A 73 -0.67 -7.81 -7.02
CA ARG A 73 -2.06 -7.35 -7.18
C ARG A 73 -2.79 -7.33 -5.85
N ILE A 74 -3.60 -6.29 -5.64
CA ILE A 74 -4.57 -6.18 -4.56
C ILE A 74 -5.95 -6.46 -5.16
N GLU A 75 -6.48 -7.64 -4.89
CA GLU A 75 -7.78 -8.08 -5.42
C GLU A 75 -8.93 -7.40 -4.71
N SER A 76 -10.09 -7.33 -5.38
CA SER A 76 -11.27 -6.69 -4.80
C SER A 76 -11.77 -7.40 -3.54
N GLY A 77 -11.58 -8.73 -3.47
CA GLY A 77 -11.82 -9.53 -2.25
C GLY A 77 -10.77 -9.36 -1.16
N GLY A 78 -9.76 -8.50 -1.38
CA GLY A 78 -8.75 -8.16 -0.39
C GLY A 78 -7.49 -9.03 -0.39
N THR A 79 -7.45 -10.10 -1.19
CA THR A 79 -6.22 -10.90 -1.36
C THR A 79 -5.11 -10.05 -1.97
N ILE A 80 -3.92 -10.11 -1.36
CA ILE A 80 -2.71 -9.42 -1.82
C ILE A 80 -1.78 -10.48 -2.37
N ARG A 81 -1.50 -10.42 -3.68
CA ARG A 81 -0.55 -11.31 -4.36
C ARG A 81 0.77 -10.61 -4.62
N LYS A 82 1.88 -11.32 -4.48
CA LYS A 82 3.23 -10.92 -4.91
C LYS A 82 3.80 -12.01 -5.82
N LYS A 83 4.24 -11.64 -7.03
CA LYS A 83 4.80 -12.58 -8.04
C LYS A 83 3.95 -13.85 -8.23
N GLY A 84 2.62 -13.68 -8.32
CA GLY A 84 1.66 -14.78 -8.52
C GLY A 84 1.25 -15.55 -7.25
N SER A 85 2.01 -15.44 -6.16
CA SER A 85 1.71 -16.12 -4.88
C SER A 85 0.92 -15.23 -3.93
N SER A 86 0.12 -15.83 -3.04
CA SER A 86 -0.54 -15.10 -1.96
C SER A 86 0.51 -14.58 -0.97
N TRP A 87 0.51 -13.28 -0.73
CA TRP A 87 1.40 -12.61 0.24
C TRP A 87 0.66 -12.25 1.53
N GLY A 88 -0.62 -11.88 1.42
CA GLY A 88 -1.45 -11.51 2.56
C GLY A 88 -2.88 -11.17 2.14
N SER A 89 -3.61 -10.54 3.06
CA SER A 89 -4.96 -10.09 2.80
C SER A 89 -5.26 -8.78 3.53
N ALA A 90 -6.19 -8.00 2.99
CA ALA A 90 -6.77 -6.83 3.64
C ALA A 90 -8.29 -6.95 3.60
N SER A 91 -8.98 -6.35 4.57
CA SER A 91 -10.43 -6.38 4.67
C SER A 91 -10.95 -4.95 4.76
N ASN A 92 -12.22 -4.72 4.36
CA ASN A 92 -12.90 -3.42 4.44
C ASN A 92 -12.22 -2.28 3.65
N CYS A 93 -11.51 -2.59 2.56
CA CYS A 93 -10.71 -1.63 1.78
C CYS A 93 -10.96 -1.72 0.28
N CYS A 94 -11.14 -2.93 -0.23
CA CYS A 94 -10.52 -3.24 -1.50
C CYS A 94 -11.50 -3.23 -2.69
N GLY A 95 -12.75 -2.82 -2.46
CA GLY A 95 -13.74 -2.59 -3.52
C GLY A 95 -13.50 -1.33 -4.36
N SER A 96 -12.76 -0.34 -3.85
CA SER A 96 -12.52 0.93 -4.54
C SER A 96 -11.03 1.15 -4.84
N HIS A 97 -10.73 1.99 -5.84
CA HIS A 97 -9.35 2.41 -6.13
C HIS A 97 -8.73 3.12 -4.90
N GLY A 98 -9.50 3.95 -4.20
CA GLY A 98 -9.04 4.66 -3.00
C GLY A 98 -8.54 3.73 -1.90
N GLY A 99 -9.31 2.69 -1.56
CA GLY A 99 -8.86 1.74 -0.54
C GLY A 99 -7.73 0.82 -1.02
N LYS A 100 -7.66 0.50 -2.32
CA LYS A 100 -6.46 -0.13 -2.92
C LYS A 100 -5.22 0.74 -2.80
N LYS A 101 -5.33 2.08 -2.95
CA LYS A 101 -4.20 3.01 -2.71
C LYS A 101 -3.75 2.98 -1.25
N ALA A 102 -4.67 2.97 -0.29
CA ALA A 102 -4.32 2.88 1.13
C ALA A 102 -3.54 1.59 1.44
N VAL A 103 -3.99 0.45 0.91
CA VAL A 103 -3.27 -0.83 1.03
C VAL A 103 -1.92 -0.77 0.32
N ALA A 104 -1.86 -0.19 -0.89
CA ALA A 104 -0.60 -0.01 -1.61
C ALA A 104 0.39 0.88 -0.83
N ALA A 105 -0.07 1.91 -0.13
CA ALA A 105 0.80 2.75 0.71
C ALA A 105 1.45 1.92 1.82
N VAL A 106 0.69 1.05 2.50
CA VAL A 106 1.23 0.13 3.50
C VAL A 106 2.28 -0.81 2.89
N LEU A 107 1.97 -1.41 1.75
CA LEU A 107 2.85 -2.36 1.07
C LEU A 107 4.13 -1.71 0.52
N VAL A 108 4.07 -0.46 0.05
CA VAL A 108 5.22 0.19 -0.59
C VAL A 108 6.15 0.85 0.42
N PHE A 109 5.59 1.46 1.46
CA PHE A 109 6.34 2.32 2.39
C PHE A 109 6.61 1.68 3.74
N PHE A 110 5.92 0.58 4.07
CA PHE A 110 6.02 -0.07 5.38
C PHE A 110 6.22 -1.60 5.33
N ALA A 111 6.13 -2.24 4.15
CA ALA A 111 6.56 -3.62 3.96
C ALA A 111 7.91 -3.68 3.24
N ASP A 112 8.96 -4.00 4.00
CA ASP A 112 10.32 -4.09 3.47
C ASP A 112 10.49 -5.21 2.42
N ASP A 113 9.59 -6.20 2.43
CA ASP A 113 9.64 -7.37 1.56
C ASP A 113 8.63 -7.35 0.40
N TYR A 114 7.90 -6.26 0.15
CA TYR A 114 6.91 -6.21 -0.94
C TYR A 114 7.39 -5.44 -2.17
N PHE A 115 7.65 -4.13 -2.04
CA PHE A 115 7.85 -3.27 -3.20
C PHE A 115 9.31 -3.12 -3.64
N ASP A 116 10.28 -3.09 -2.72
CA ASP A 116 11.69 -2.87 -3.07
C ASP A 116 12.50 -4.18 -3.28
N ASN A 117 11.90 -5.35 -2.97
CA ASN A 117 12.46 -6.69 -3.18
C ASN A 117 12.02 -7.32 -4.51
#